data_AF-A0ABD0PHB1-F1
#
_entry.id   AF-A0ABD0PHB1-F1
#
_cell.length_a   1.000
_cell.length_b   1.000
_cell.length_c   1.000
_cell.angle_alpha   90.00
_cell.angle_beta   90.00
_cell.angle_gamma   90.00
#
_symmetry.space_group_name_H-M   'P 1'
#
loop_
_entity.id
_entity.type
_entity.pdbx_description
1 polymer ?
#
loop_
_entity_poly.entity_id
_entity_poly.type
_entity_poly.pdbx_seq_one_letter_code
_entity_poly.pdbx_strand_id
1 'polypeptide(L)'
;APRFPKPKDEGWFLVLGEVEKKELLAVKRVGYIRNHSSVSVAFYTPEKTGKCIYTLYLMSDSYLGLDQQYDVHLNVIPASIAAQVNSEISDSVGKMAL
;
A
#
# COMPACT_ATOMS: atom_id res chain seq x y z
N ALA A 1 -14.40 1.73 23.18
CA ALA A 1 -15.26 0.53 23.29
C ALA A 1 -15.57 0.24 24.76
N PRO A 2 -16.85 0.20 25.19
CA PRO A 2 -17.23 0.11 26.61
C PRO A 2 -16.90 -1.24 27.26
N ARG A 3 -16.64 -2.29 26.48
CA ARG A 3 -16.19 -3.61 26.97
C ARG A 3 -14.67 -3.81 26.94
N PHE A 4 -13.91 -2.79 26.51
CA PHE A 4 -12.45 -2.89 26.43
C PHE A 4 -11.82 -2.22 27.66
N PRO A 5 -11.03 -2.95 28.47
CA PRO A 5 -10.61 -2.50 29.80
C PRO A 5 -9.53 -1.42 29.81
N LYS A 6 -8.87 -1.17 28.67
CA LYS A 6 -7.80 -0.17 28.55
C LYS A 6 -8.18 0.89 27.51
N PRO A 7 -7.72 2.14 27.66
CA PRO A 7 -7.75 3.07 26.54
C PRO A 7 -7.02 2.46 25.33
N LYS A 8 -7.63 2.54 24.15
CA LYS A 8 -7.04 2.07 22.90
C LYS A 8 -7.22 3.16 21.84
N ASP A 9 -6.10 3.58 21.27
CA ASP A 9 -6.10 4.37 20.06
C ASP A 9 -6.37 3.46 18.87
N GLU A 10 -7.18 3.93 17.94
CA GLU A 10 -7.47 3.21 16.70
C GLU A 10 -6.18 3.01 15.88
N GLY A 11 -6.00 1.80 15.38
CA GLY A 11 -4.98 1.46 14.42
C GLY A 11 -5.58 0.84 13.17
N TRP A 12 -4.87 0.99 12.06
CA TRP A 12 -5.24 0.47 10.76
C TRP A 12 -4.14 -0.41 10.19
N PHE A 13 -4.51 -1.47 9.50
CA PHE A 13 -3.61 -2.26 8.68
C PHE A 13 -3.92 -2.02 7.22
N LEU A 14 -2.91 -1.55 6.49
CA LEU A 14 -2.94 -1.47 5.03
C LEU A 14 -2.26 -2.72 4.49
N VAL A 15 -3.02 -3.57 3.79
CA VAL A 15 -2.55 -4.85 3.29
C VAL A 15 -2.76 -4.91 1.79
N LEU A 16 -1.69 -5.19 1.05
CA LEU A 16 -1.73 -5.42 -0.38
C LEU A 16 -1.41 -6.90 -0.64
N GLY A 17 -2.26 -7.56 -1.41
CA GLY A 17 -2.06 -8.97 -1.75
C GLY A 17 -2.71 -9.37 -3.07
N GLU A 18 -2.44 -10.59 -3.50
CA GLU A 18 -3.03 -11.23 -4.66
C GLU A 18 -3.89 -12.42 -4.21
N VAL A 19 -5.21 -12.29 -4.35
CA VAL A 19 -6.18 -13.27 -3.82
C VAL A 19 -6.06 -14.61 -4.54
N GLU A 20 -5.85 -14.61 -5.86
CA GLU A 20 -5.75 -15.83 -6.67
C GLU A 20 -4.58 -16.72 -6.25
N LYS A 21 -3.43 -16.09 -5.93
CA LYS A 21 -2.23 -16.79 -5.45
C LYS A 21 -2.19 -16.99 -3.94
N LYS A 22 -3.13 -16.38 -3.21
CA LYS A 22 -3.13 -16.29 -1.74
C LYS A 22 -1.81 -15.73 -1.21
N GLU A 23 -1.26 -14.74 -1.91
CA GLU A 23 0.05 -14.15 -1.63
C GLU A 23 -0.11 -12.75 -1.01
N LEU A 24 0.68 -12.49 0.02
CA LEU A 24 0.76 -11.21 0.71
C LEU A 24 1.95 -10.41 0.18
N LEU A 25 1.69 -9.32 -0.54
CA LEU A 25 2.74 -8.52 -1.19
C LEU A 25 3.34 -7.50 -0.25
N ALA A 26 2.51 -6.81 0.53
CA ALA A 26 2.96 -5.83 1.50
C ALA A 26 1.95 -5.64 2.63
N VAL A 27 2.48 -5.32 3.82
CA VAL A 27 1.67 -4.93 4.98
C VAL A 27 2.31 -3.71 5.63
N LYS A 28 1.50 -2.71 5.92
CA LYS A 28 1.91 -1.53 6.68
C LYS A 28 0.92 -1.24 7.79
N ARG A 29 1.43 -1.13 9.02
CA ARG A 29 0.65 -0.68 10.16
C ARG A 29 0.59 0.84 10.16
N VAL A 30 -0.61 1.39 10.26
CA VAL A 30 -0.88 2.81 10.33
C VAL A 30 -1.49 3.09 11.70
N GLY A 31 -0.94 4.07 12.41
CA GLY A 31 -1.47 4.50 13.70
C GLY A 31 -2.77 5.29 13.55
N TYR A 32 -3.15 5.95 14.64
CA TYR A 32 -4.34 6.80 14.68
C TYR A 32 -4.31 7.91 13.62
N ILE A 33 -5.41 8.04 12.87
CA ILE A 33 -5.60 9.05 11.81
C ILE A 33 -6.54 10.13 12.34
N ARG A 34 -6.09 11.39 12.36
CA ARG A 34 -6.92 12.51 12.85
C ARG A 34 -7.84 13.10 11.79
N ASN A 35 -7.32 13.37 10.59
CA ASN A 35 -8.06 14.06 9.54
C ASN A 35 -7.75 13.47 8.17
N HIS A 36 -6.46 13.37 7.83
CA HIS A 36 -5.96 12.73 6.61
C HIS A 36 -4.57 12.16 6.89
N SER A 37 -4.23 11.05 6.23
CA SER A 37 -2.90 10.43 6.29
C SER A 37 -2.53 9.91 4.91
N SER A 38 -1.29 10.14 4.49
CA SER A 38 -0.74 9.56 3.27
C SER A 38 0.31 8.52 3.63
N VAL A 39 0.17 7.32 3.09
CA VAL A 39 0.97 6.16 3.48
C VAL A 39 1.56 5.54 2.22
N SER A 40 2.88 5.66 2.06
CA SER A 40 3.61 4.97 1.00
C SER A 40 3.80 3.49 1.34
N VAL A 41 3.52 2.60 0.39
CA VAL A 41 3.75 1.16 0.46
C VAL A 41 4.58 0.76 -0.74
N ALA A 42 5.69 0.07 -0.49
CA ALA A 42 6.54 -0.50 -1.53
C ALA A 42 6.35 -2.01 -1.58
N PHE A 43 6.33 -2.56 -2.79
CA PHE A 43 6.24 -4.00 -3.05
C PHE A 43 6.97 -4.31 -4.36
N TYR A 44 7.34 -5.57 -4.55
CA TYR A 44 7.96 -6.02 -5.79
C TYR A 44 6.89 -6.43 -6.80
N THR A 45 7.05 -5.99 -8.04
CA THR A 45 6.24 -6.48 -9.15
C THR A 45 6.59 -7.94 -9.48
N PRO A 46 5.62 -8.76 -9.92
CA PRO A 46 5.84 -10.12 -10.37
C PRO A 46 6.83 -10.19 -11.52
N GLU A 47 7.52 -11.32 -11.66
CA GLU A 47 8.44 -11.58 -12.78
C GLU A 47 7.73 -11.64 -14.13
N LYS A 48 6.45 -12.05 -14.14
CA LYS A 48 5.65 -12.16 -15.35
C LYS A 48 5.01 -10.81 -15.68
N THR A 49 5.21 -10.37 -16.91
CA THR A 49 4.54 -9.20 -17.47
C THR A 49 3.07 -9.52 -17.78
N GLY A 50 2.25 -8.47 -17.81
CA GLY A 50 0.83 -8.57 -18.11
C GLY A 50 -0.06 -7.93 -17.03
N LYS A 51 -1.36 -8.16 -17.17
CA LYS A 51 -2.37 -7.64 -16.25
C LYS A 51 -2.35 -8.47 -14.96
N CYS A 52 -2.25 -7.80 -13.83
CA CYS A 52 -2.46 -8.37 -12.51
C CYS A 52 -3.51 -7.57 -11.76
N ILE A 53 -4.29 -8.26 -10.94
CA ILE A 53 -5.28 -7.65 -10.07
C ILE A 53 -4.81 -7.92 -8.64
N TYR A 54 -4.51 -6.85 -7.92
CA TYR A 54 -4.22 -6.91 -6.50
C TYR A 54 -5.40 -6.41 -5.72
N THR A 55 -5.50 -6.88 -4.49
CA THR A 55 -6.51 -6.44 -3.56
C THR A 55 -5.84 -5.69 -2.42
N LEU A 56 -6.27 -4.45 -2.24
CA LEU A 56 -5.90 -3.58 -1.13
C LEU A 56 -6.96 -3.70 -0.05
N TYR A 57 -6.55 -4.15 1.12
CA TYR A 57 -7.38 -4.17 2.32
C TYR A 57 -6.95 -3.06 3.27
N LEU A 58 -7.92 -2.29 3.75
CA LEU A 58 -7.76 -1.39 4.87
C LEU A 58 -8.56 -1.98 6.05
N MET A 59 -7.87 -2.55 7.02
CA MET A 59 -8.50 -3.25 8.15
C MET A 59 -8.36 -2.45 9.44
N SER A 60 -9.45 -2.28 10.18
CA SER A 60 -9.45 -1.66 11.50
C SER A 60 -9.07 -2.68 12.55
N ASP A 61 -8.19 -2.30 13.48
CA ASP A 61 -7.80 -3.16 14.61
C ASP A 61 -8.73 -3.02 15.83
N SER A 62 -9.72 -2.13 15.74
CA SER A 62 -10.52 -1.65 16.89
C SER A 62 -12.03 -1.69 16.65
N TYR A 63 -12.48 -1.70 15.39
CA TYR A 63 -13.89 -1.68 15.03
C TYR A 63 -14.22 -2.76 14.01
N LEU A 64 -15.29 -3.52 14.27
CA LEU A 64 -15.80 -4.49 13.31
C LEU A 64 -16.68 -3.78 12.27
N GLY A 65 -16.54 -4.17 11.01
CA GLY A 65 -17.34 -3.64 9.91
C GLY A 65 -16.83 -2.34 9.28
N LEU A 66 -15.66 -1.85 9.72
CA LEU A 66 -14.96 -0.72 9.07
C LEU A 66 -13.90 -1.16 8.06
N ASP A 67 -13.72 -2.47 7.88
CA ASP A 67 -12.75 -3.01 6.93
C ASP A 67 -13.20 -2.73 5.49
N GLN A 68 -12.28 -2.24 4.67
CA GLN A 68 -12.52 -1.93 3.27
C GLN A 68 -11.64 -2.80 2.38
N GLN A 69 -12.17 -3.14 1.21
CA GLN A 69 -11.49 -3.94 0.19
C GLN A 69 -11.61 -3.25 -1.17
N TYR A 70 -10.50 -3.10 -1.87
CA TYR A 70 -10.43 -2.48 -3.19
C TYR A 70 -9.57 -3.28 -4.15
N ASP A 71 -10.03 -3.43 -5.39
CA ASP A 71 -9.26 -4.09 -6.44
C ASP A 71 -8.45 -3.07 -7.25
N VAL A 72 -7.13 -3.26 -7.24
CA VAL A 72 -6.14 -2.44 -7.93
C VAL A 72 -5.66 -3.20 -9.16
N HIS A 73 -5.98 -2.66 -10.33
CA HIS A 73 -5.62 -3.25 -11.61
C HIS A 73 -4.30 -2.66 -12.09
N LEU A 74 -3.27 -3.48 -12.18
CA LEU A 74 -1.95 -3.06 -12.65
C LEU A 74 -1.58 -3.81 -13.93
N ASN A 75 -0.81 -3.14 -14.79
CA ASN A 75 -0.25 -3.73 -15.99
C ASN A 75 1.27 -3.72 -15.87
N VAL A 76 1.85 -4.89 -15.56
CA VAL A 76 3.29 -5.06 -15.42
C VAL A 76 3.91 -5.07 -16.81
N ILE A 77 4.72 -4.05 -17.10
CA ILE A 77 5.49 -3.94 -18.33
C ILE A 77 6.91 -4.50 -18.14
N PRO A 78 7.60 -4.90 -19.21
CA PRO A 78 9.01 -5.30 -19.12
C PRO A 78 9.85 -4.23 -18.45
N ALA A 79 10.84 -4.66 -17.66
CA ALA A 79 11.77 -3.75 -17.01
C ALA A 79 12.42 -2.84 -18.06
N SER A 80 12.21 -1.54 -17.91
CA SER A 80 12.83 -0.51 -18.73
C SER A 80 13.59 0.42 -17.81
N ILE A 81 14.86 0.69 -18.15
CA ILE A 81 15.72 1.61 -17.39
C ILE A 81 15.07 3.00 -17.29
N ALA A 82 14.27 3.40 -18.28
CA ALA A 82 13.53 4.66 -18.28
C ALA A 82 12.41 4.72 -17.23
N ALA A 83 11.85 3.58 -16.81
CA ALA A 83 10.73 3.50 -15.86
C ALA A 83 11.18 3.41 -14.40
N GLN A 84 12.47 3.12 -14.13
CA GLN A 84 13.05 3.03 -12.78
C GLN A 84 13.40 4.39 -12.16
N VAL A 85 12.80 5.48 -12.62
CA VAL A 85 12.93 6.79 -11.98
C VAL A 85 12.02 6.82 -10.76
N ASN A 86 12.57 6.52 -9.58
CA ASN A 86 11.94 6.91 -8.32
C ASN A 86 11.77 8.43 -8.31
N SER A 87 10.65 8.95 -7.81
CA SER A 87 10.39 10.40 -7.67
C SER A 87 11.43 11.13 -6.80
N GLU A 88 12.31 10.41 -6.10
CA GLU A 88 13.45 10.95 -5.36
C GLU A 88 14.66 11.29 -6.26
N ILE A 89 14.74 10.73 -7.48
CA ILE A 89 15.84 10.96 -8.44
C ILE A 89 15.53 12.12 -9.40
N SER A 90 14.25 12.44 -9.65
CA SER A 90 13.91 13.58 -10.53
C SER A 90 14.36 14.92 -9.96
N ASP A 91 14.35 15.07 -8.63
CA ASP A 91 14.75 16.32 -7.95
C ASP A 91 16.26 16.55 -7.93
N SER A 92 17.07 15.49 -7.99
CA SER A 92 18.54 15.62 -8.00
C SER A 92 19.09 15.87 -9.41
N VAL A 93 18.48 15.28 -10.44
CA VAL A 93 18.88 15.51 -11.85
C VAL A 93 18.49 16.92 -12.32
N GLY A 94 17.33 17.45 -11.89
CA GLY A 94 16.92 18.82 -12.21
C GLY A 94 17.80 19.91 -11.60
N LYS A 95 18.43 19.63 -10.44
CA LYS A 95 19.35 20.58 -9.76
C LYS A 95 20.80 20.52 -10.22
N MET A 96 21.21 19.50 -10.99
CA MET A 96 22.54 19.42 -11.59
C MET A 96 22.58 19.91 -13.05
N ALA A 97 21.42 20.26 -13.62
CA ALA A 97 21.28 20.76 -14.98
C ALA A 97 21.08 22.30 -15.06
N LEU A 98 21.29 23.03 -13.95
CA LEU A 98 21.30 24.49 -13.86
C LEU A 98 22.65 24.98 -13.31
#